data_AF-A0A535DLZ4-F1
#
_entry.id   AF-A0A535DLZ4-F1
#
_cell.length_a   1.000
_cell.length_b   1.000
_cell.length_c   1.000
_cell.angle_alpha   90.00
_cell.angle_beta   90.00
_cell.angle_gamma   90.00
#
_symmetry.space_group_name_H-M   'P 1'
#
loop_
_entity.id
_entity.type
_entity.pdbx_description
1 polymer ?
#
loop_
_entity_poly.entity_id
_entity_poly.type
_entity_poly.pdbx_seq_one_letter_code
_entity_poly.pdbx_strand_id
1 'polypeptide(L)'
;MPPQVMLQLVRQTFESFIEKREPRIKQYFPFAGERAGAFIVEAGSAEELSDVITDLPYSGVVDVTIHPLTTIEQSLKTIKKAEQRAAQMAPAIAR
;
A
#
# COMPACT_ATOMS: atom_id res chain seq x y z
N MET A 1 5.86 7.20 23.96
CA MET A 1 7.14 6.45 23.93
C MET A 1 8.30 7.45 23.91
N PRO A 2 9.43 7.20 24.59
CA PRO A 2 10.59 8.08 24.51
C PRO A 2 11.13 8.19 23.06
N PRO A 3 11.57 9.37 22.60
CA PRO A 3 12.06 9.56 21.23
C PRO A 3 13.18 8.60 20.81
N GLN A 4 14.09 8.27 21.73
CA GLN A 4 15.21 7.36 21.49
C GLN A 4 14.72 5.94 21.15
N VAL A 5 13.66 5.48 21.82
CA VAL A 5 13.08 4.16 21.58
C VAL A 5 12.39 4.14 20.21
N MET A 6 11.65 5.20 19.84
CA MET A 6 11.04 5.30 18.51
C MET A 6 12.08 5.23 17.39
N LEU A 7 13.20 5.98 17.53
CA LEU A 7 14.28 5.95 16.55
C LEU A 7 14.94 4.57 16.44
N GLN A 8 15.04 3.82 17.54
CA GLN A 8 15.55 2.45 17.52
C GLN A 8 14.62 1.50 16.79
N LEU A 9 13.31 1.57 17.04
CA LEU A 9 12.30 0.75 16.34
C LEU A 9 12.29 1.03 14.83
N VAL A 10 12.37 2.30 14.46
CA VAL A 10 12.46 2.70 13.05
C VAL A 10 13.73 2.13 12.41
N ARG A 11 14.89 2.30 13.05
CA ARG A 11 16.16 1.74 12.56
C ARG A 11 16.09 0.23 12.38
N GLN A 12 15.62 -0.50 13.38
CA GLN A 12 15.47 -1.97 13.33
C GLN A 12 14.57 -2.41 12.17
N THR A 13 13.51 -1.64 11.89
CA THR A 13 12.62 -1.96 10.78
C THR A 13 13.34 -1.81 9.44
N PHE A 14 14.06 -0.71 9.21
CA PHE A 14 14.83 -0.54 7.96
C PHE A 14 15.99 -1.54 7.82
N GLU A 15 16.68 -1.88 8.92
CA GLU A 15 17.68 -2.95 8.94
C GLU A 15 17.05 -4.30 8.53
N SER A 16 15.84 -4.62 9.02
CA SER A 16 15.14 -5.85 8.63
C SER A 16 14.80 -5.93 7.14
N PHE A 17 14.58 -4.78 6.48
CA PHE A 17 14.32 -4.72 5.04
C PHE A 17 15.59 -4.93 4.22
N ILE A 18 16.73 -4.39 4.67
CA ILE A 18 18.04 -4.65 4.05
C ILE A 18 18.37 -6.16 4.13
N GLU A 19 18.06 -6.77 5.26
CA GLU A 19 18.24 -8.21 5.49
C GLU A 19 17.17 -9.08 4.83
N LYS A 20 16.15 -8.48 4.19
CA LYS A 20 15.05 -9.17 3.50
C LYS A 20 14.31 -10.19 4.40
N ARG A 21 14.11 -9.85 5.68
CA ARG A 21 13.46 -10.74 6.66
C ARG A 21 11.99 -11.02 6.34
N GLU A 22 11.31 -10.08 5.68
CA GLU A 22 9.91 -10.22 5.28
C GLU A 22 9.80 -10.32 3.74
N PRO A 23 9.70 -11.51 3.15
CA PRO A 23 9.67 -11.71 1.70
C PRO A 23 8.37 -11.25 1.02
N ARG A 24 7.32 -10.96 1.79
CA ARG A 24 6.05 -10.41 1.26
C ARG A 24 6.17 -8.93 0.92
N ILE A 25 7.09 -8.20 1.54
CA ILE A 25 7.41 -6.81 1.16
C ILE A 25 8.33 -6.85 -0.07
N LYS A 26 7.76 -6.55 -1.24
CA LYS A 26 8.46 -6.64 -2.53
C LYS A 26 9.28 -5.41 -2.85
N GLN A 27 8.78 -4.25 -2.46
CA GLN A 27 9.40 -2.96 -2.73
C GLN A 27 9.17 -2.01 -1.57
N TYR A 28 10.15 -1.14 -1.35
CA TYR A 28 10.12 -0.10 -0.32
C TYR A 28 10.54 1.23 -0.94
N PHE A 29 9.79 2.27 -0.62
CA PHE A 29 9.97 3.62 -1.15
C PHE A 29 9.98 4.61 0.01
N PRO A 30 11.14 4.81 0.68
CA PRO A 30 11.27 5.89 1.65
C PRO A 30 11.14 7.25 0.94
N PHE A 31 10.34 8.16 1.50
CA PHE A 31 10.11 9.47 0.91
C PHE A 31 11.22 10.45 1.34
N ALA A 32 11.87 11.09 0.36
CA ALA A 32 13.02 11.95 0.63
C ALA A 32 12.62 13.17 1.48
N GLY A 33 13.27 13.33 2.63
CA GLY A 33 13.01 14.46 3.54
C GLY A 33 11.79 14.28 4.46
N GLU A 34 11.09 13.14 4.37
CA GLU A 34 9.89 12.86 5.15
C GLU A 34 10.09 11.67 6.10
N ARG A 35 9.32 11.65 7.19
CA ARG A 35 9.23 10.48 8.09
C ARG A 35 8.12 9.56 7.63
N ALA A 36 8.15 9.22 6.34
CA ALA A 36 7.12 8.46 5.67
C ALA A 36 7.73 7.62 4.54
N GLY A 37 6.97 6.64 4.08
CA GLY A 37 7.33 5.83 2.94
C GLY A 37 6.16 4.96 2.49
N ALA A 38 6.33 4.31 1.36
CA ALA A 38 5.38 3.34 0.85
C ALA A 38 6.02 1.96 0.70
N PHE A 39 5.20 0.93 0.87
CA PHE A 39 5.58 -0.46 0.65
C PHE A 39 4.64 -1.11 -0.36
N ILE A 40 5.19 -1.99 -1.18
CA ILE A 40 4.40 -2.90 -2.00
C ILE A 40 4.43 -4.26 -1.30
N VAL A 41 3.29 -4.65 -0.74
CA VAL A 41 3.14 -5.89 0.01
C VAL A 41 2.30 -6.86 -0.82
N GLU A 42 2.82 -8.06 -1.04
CA GLU A 42 2.05 -9.17 -1.58
C GLU A 42 1.37 -9.89 -0.41
N ALA A 43 0.04 -9.87 -0.39
CA ALA A 43 -0.76 -10.59 0.59
C ALA A 43 -2.02 -11.14 -0.10
N GLY A 44 -2.38 -12.38 0.22
CA GLY A 44 -3.58 -13.05 -0.30
C GLY A 44 -4.86 -12.70 0.44
N SER A 45 -4.75 -12.06 1.61
CA SER A 45 -5.88 -11.68 2.46
C SER A 45 -5.58 -10.42 3.29
N ALA A 46 -6.61 -9.82 3.87
CA ALA A 46 -6.46 -8.68 4.76
C ALA A 46 -5.78 -9.08 6.08
N GLU A 47 -6.05 -10.31 6.54
CA GLU A 47 -5.44 -10.91 7.72
C GLU A 47 -3.93 -11.07 7.52
N GLU A 48 -3.52 -11.64 6.39
CA GLU A 48 -2.09 -11.78 6.05
C GLU A 48 -1.39 -10.43 5.94
N LEU A 49 -2.06 -9.42 5.37
CA LEU A 49 -1.53 -8.06 5.34
C LEU A 49 -1.39 -7.46 6.74
N SER A 50 -2.38 -7.70 7.61
CA SER A 50 -2.33 -7.26 9.01
C SER A 50 -1.13 -7.88 9.72
N ASP A 51 -0.91 -9.18 9.57
CA ASP A 51 0.23 -9.88 10.18
C ASP A 51 1.57 -9.26 9.75
N VAL A 52 1.74 -9.02 8.44
CA VAL A 52 2.94 -8.34 7.90
C VAL A 52 3.16 -6.99 8.57
N ILE A 53 2.11 -6.16 8.67
CA ILE A 53 2.22 -4.81 9.21
C ILE A 53 2.52 -4.86 10.71
N THR A 54 1.85 -5.72 11.46
CA THR A 54 2.00 -5.80 12.93
C THR A 54 3.36 -6.35 13.35
N ASP A 55 3.94 -7.24 12.55
CA ASP A 55 5.27 -7.82 12.79
C ASP A 55 6.42 -6.82 12.62
N LEU A 56 6.17 -5.65 11.99
CA LEU A 56 7.19 -4.61 11.86
C LEU A 56 7.49 -3.97 13.22
N PRO A 57 8.78 -3.80 13.60
CA PRO A 57 9.14 -3.23 14.90
C PRO A 57 8.53 -1.86 15.19
N TYR A 58 8.35 -1.02 14.17
CA TYR A 58 7.75 0.31 14.33
C TYR A 58 6.21 0.34 14.26
N SER A 59 5.52 -0.81 14.17
CA SER A 59 4.09 -0.88 13.82
C SER A 59 3.19 -0.12 14.78
N GLY A 60 3.55 -0.08 16.06
CA GLY A 60 2.85 0.67 17.10
C GLY A 60 3.14 2.17 17.16
N VAL A 61 3.97 2.72 16.26
CA VAL A 61 4.36 4.15 16.27
C VAL A 61 4.21 4.83 14.90
N VAL A 62 3.55 4.17 13.95
CA VAL A 62 3.29 4.70 12.59
C VAL A 62 1.80 4.64 12.27
N ASP A 63 1.34 5.61 11.49
CA ASP A 63 0.03 5.52 10.84
C ASP A 63 0.17 4.76 9.52
N VAL A 64 -0.78 3.87 9.24
CA VAL A 64 -0.77 3.05 8.02
C VAL A 64 -2.05 3.27 7.22
N THR A 65 -1.88 3.65 5.96
CA THR A 65 -2.96 3.73 4.97
C THR A 65 -2.76 2.65 3.92
N ILE A 66 -3.79 1.84 3.69
CA ILE A 66 -3.74 0.69 2.78
C ILE A 66 -4.47 1.03 1.47
N HIS A 67 -3.78 0.84 0.35
CA HIS A 67 -4.34 0.98 -0.99
C HIS A 67 -4.20 -0.36 -1.74
N PRO A 68 -5.30 -1.10 -1.96
CA PRO A 68 -5.25 -2.34 -2.73
C PRO A 68 -4.80 -2.07 -4.16
N LEU A 69 -3.81 -2.82 -4.63
CA LEU A 69 -3.37 -2.78 -6.01
C LEU A 69 -4.10 -3.86 -6.81
N THR A 70 -4.49 -3.50 -8.02
CA THR A 70 -5.22 -4.37 -8.95
C THR A 70 -4.40 -4.56 -10.22
N THR A 71 -4.77 -5.55 -11.02
CA THR A 71 -4.11 -5.78 -12.31
C THR A 71 -4.49 -4.71 -13.34
N ILE A 72 -3.64 -4.52 -14.34
CA ILE A 72 -3.94 -3.59 -15.45
C ILE A 72 -5.18 -4.06 -16.22
N GLU A 73 -5.38 -5.38 -16.34
CA GLU A 73 -6.54 -6.01 -16.98
C GLU A 73 -7.85 -5.67 -16.26
N GLN A 74 -7.85 -5.75 -14.92
CA GLN A 74 -9.01 -5.36 -14.10
C GLN A 74 -9.29 -3.85 -14.22
N SER A 75 -8.24 -3.04 -14.26
CA SER A 75 -8.37 -1.59 -14.49
C SER A 75 -9.00 -1.29 -15.85
N LEU A 76 -8.50 -1.91 -16.92
CA LEU A 76 -9.04 -1.79 -18.28
C LEU A 76 -10.50 -2.25 -18.37
N LYS A 77 -10.86 -3.35 -17.71
CA LYS A 77 -12.24 -3.83 -17.64
C LYS A 77 -13.16 -2.77 -17.02
N THR A 78 -12.69 -2.07 -15.99
CA THR A 78 -13.45 -1.02 -15.30
C THR A 78 -13.65 0.20 -16.20
N ILE A 79 -12.60 0.61 -16.92
CA ILE A 79 -12.65 1.72 -17.89
C ILE A 79 -13.64 1.41 -19.01
N LYS A 80 -13.55 0.22 -19.64
CA LYS A 80 -14.48 -0.19 -20.70
C LYS A 80 -15.95 -0.17 -20.26
N LYS A 81 -16.23 -0.58 -19.01
CA LYS A 81 -17.58 -0.49 -18.44
C LYS A 81 -18.03 0.96 -18.21
N ALA A 82 -17.11 1.88 -17.90
CA ALA A 82 -17.43 3.29 -17.76
C ALA A 82 -17.74 3.92 -19.13
N GLU A 83 -16.96 3.59 -20.17
CA GLU A 83 -17.19 4.02 -21.55
C GLU A 83 -18.58 3.57 -22.06
N GLN A 84 -18.94 2.31 -21.83
CA GLN A 84 -20.25 1.78 -22.20
C GLN A 84 -21.41 2.53 -21.51
N ARG A 85 -21.26 2.85 -20.21
CA ARG A 85 -22.25 3.63 -19.47
C ARG A 85 -22.38 5.05 -20.01
N ALA A 86 -21.25 5.71 -20.29
CA ALA A 86 -21.25 7.05 -20.88
C ALA A 86 -21.95 7.08 -22.26
N ALA A 87 -21.70 6.08 -23.11
CA ALA A 87 -22.37 5.96 -24.41
C ALA A 87 -23.89 5.77 -24.29
N GLN A 88 -24.36 5.03 -23.27
CA GLN A 88 -25.79 4.80 -23.01
C GLN A 88 -26.50 6.04 -22.45
N MET A 89 -25.78 6.99 -21.84
CA MET A 89 -26.34 8.24 -21.32
C MET A 89 -26.39 9.36 -22.38
N ALA A 90 -25.67 9.23 -23.49
CA ALA A 90 -25.63 10.21 -24.57
C ALA A 90 -26.95 10.47 -25.33
N PRO A 91 -27.95 9.56 -25.47
CA PRO A 91 -29.12 9.85 -26.29
C PRO A 91 -30.23 10.68 -25.62
N ALA A 92 -30.03 11.21 -24.40
CA ALA A 92 -31.06 11.99 -23.70
C ALA A 92 -31.01 13.52 -23.92
N ILE A 93 -29.95 14.06 -24.55
CA ILE A 93 -29.73 15.52 -24.69
C ILE A 93 -30.09 16.04 -26.10
N ALA A 94 -30.41 15.17 -27.06
CA ALA A 94 -30.62 15.52 -28.47
C ALA A 94 -32.11 15.60 -28.91
N ARG A 95 -33.04 15.97 -28.02
CA ARG A 95 -34.43 16.26 -28.38
C ARG A 95 -34.89 17.58 -27.80
#